data_AF-A0A6P0YJI1-F1
#
_entry.id   AF-A0A6P0YJI1-F1
#
_cell.length_a   1.000
_cell.length_b   1.000
_cell.length_c   1.000
_cell.angle_alpha   90.00
_cell.angle_beta   90.00
_cell.angle_gamma   90.00
#
_symmetry.space_group_name_H-M   'P 1'
#
loop_
_entity.id
_entity.type
_entity.pdbx_description
1 polymer ?
#
loop_
_entity_poly.entity_id
_entity_poly.type
_entity_poly.pdbx_seq_one_letter_code
_entity_poly.pdbx_strand_id
1 'polypeptide(L)'
;MQLPNMLSRSPLIILGAIAGVILSSQSAIATQKIVINLVGPIRASIKVKDLRVFAETGKTTKTISQALGISKINPNTVRGLMTLEVGANVNNLAKVLYSNLGQNVTKGIAEVVQTRHNYESDKALRSSIILAAADDNRISVLEVLEKYPTEEMHIDVGKINEIVDKVKGTIGNLEELLR
;
A
#
# COMPACT_ATOMS: atom_id res chain seq x y z
N MET A 1 5.43 -65.76 30.01
CA MET A 1 5.84 -64.94 28.85
C MET A 1 5.67 -63.48 29.24
N GLN A 2 6.77 -62.79 29.51
CA GLN A 2 6.79 -61.34 29.80
C GLN A 2 7.44 -60.63 28.61
N LEU A 3 6.77 -59.63 28.04
CA LEU A 3 7.34 -58.73 27.03
C LEU A 3 8.34 -57.77 27.71
N PRO A 4 9.49 -57.44 27.08
CA PRO A 4 10.41 -56.46 27.63
C PRO A 4 9.92 -55.02 27.36
N ASN A 5 9.98 -54.20 28.41
CA ASN A 5 9.79 -52.76 28.37
C ASN A 5 10.85 -52.09 27.48
N MET A 6 10.43 -51.52 26.35
CA MET A 6 11.27 -50.67 25.48
C MET A 6 10.98 -49.16 25.66
N LEU A 7 10.59 -48.73 26.86
CA LEU A 7 10.22 -47.34 27.16
C LEU A 7 11.17 -46.66 28.16
N SER A 8 12.48 -46.84 27.96
CA SER A 8 13.50 -46.14 28.76
C SER A 8 14.56 -45.47 27.87
N ARG A 9 14.14 -44.67 26.89
CA ARG A 9 15.06 -43.78 26.16
C ARG A 9 14.51 -42.36 26.04
N SER A 10 14.96 -41.56 27.01
CA SER A 10 15.39 -40.16 26.87
C SER A 10 14.32 -39.09 26.60
N PRO A 11 13.89 -38.33 27.63
CA PRO A 11 13.05 -37.13 27.46
C PRO A 11 13.74 -36.02 26.65
N LEU A 12 15.04 -36.13 26.34
CA LEU A 12 15.78 -35.19 25.49
C LEU A 12 15.37 -35.23 24.00
N ILE A 13 14.86 -36.35 23.50
CA ILE A 13 14.50 -36.45 22.07
C ILE A 13 13.20 -35.67 21.78
N ILE A 14 12.28 -35.65 22.75
CA ILE A 14 11.00 -34.94 22.61
C ILE A 14 11.21 -33.42 22.68
N LEU A 15 12.17 -32.94 23.48
CA LEU A 15 12.46 -31.50 23.59
C LEU A 15 13.15 -30.94 22.34
N GLY A 16 14.00 -31.74 21.67
CA GLY A 16 14.66 -31.35 20.42
C GLY A 16 13.70 -31.18 19.24
N ALA A 17 12.60 -31.94 19.20
CA ALA A 17 11.60 -31.83 18.14
C ALA A 17 10.78 -30.53 18.21
N ILE A 18 10.57 -29.99 19.42
CA ILE A 18 9.81 -28.74 19.62
C ILE A 18 10.67 -27.52 19.23
N ALA A 19 11.98 -27.55 19.53
CA ALA A 19 12.91 -26.50 19.14
C ALA A 19 13.06 -26.36 17.61
N GLY A 20 13.03 -27.48 16.86
CA GLY A 20 13.17 -27.47 15.40
C GLY A 20 12.00 -26.80 14.65
N VAL A 21 10.79 -26.79 15.22
CA VAL A 21 9.60 -26.16 14.61
C VAL A 21 9.57 -24.64 14.83
N ILE A 22 10.20 -24.14 15.90
CA ILE A 22 10.24 -22.71 16.21
C ILE A 22 11.20 -21.97 15.26
N LEU A 23 12.29 -22.61 14.82
CA LEU A 23 13.27 -21.98 13.91
C LEU A 23 12.88 -22.02 12.42
N SER A 24 11.90 -22.83 12.01
CA SER A 24 11.47 -22.91 10.60
C SER A 24 10.32 -21.97 10.24
N SER A 25 9.79 -21.22 11.22
CA SER A 25 8.69 -20.28 11.05
C SER A 25 9.17 -18.87 10.70
N GLN A 26 10.24 -18.74 9.92
CA GLN A 26 10.60 -17.45 9.35
C GLN A 26 9.67 -17.19 8.17
N SER A 27 8.43 -16.79 8.47
CA SER A 27 7.48 -16.28 7.48
C SER A 27 8.22 -15.26 6.65
N ALA A 28 8.47 -15.57 5.37
CA ALA A 28 9.03 -14.61 4.44
C ALA A 28 8.02 -13.47 4.32
N ILE A 29 8.25 -12.38 5.06
CA ILE A 29 7.42 -11.18 4.98
C ILE A 29 7.50 -10.72 3.52
N ALA A 30 6.42 -10.92 2.77
CA ALA A 30 6.37 -10.51 1.39
C ALA A 30 6.58 -8.99 1.34
N THR A 31 7.53 -8.55 0.51
CA THR A 31 7.80 -7.12 0.39
C THR A 31 6.64 -6.46 -0.34
N GLN A 32 6.02 -5.45 0.28
CA GLN A 32 5.00 -4.61 -0.34
C GLN A 32 5.51 -4.04 -1.67
N LYS A 33 4.69 -4.19 -2.71
CA LYS A 33 5.01 -3.76 -4.07
C LYS A 33 3.82 -3.08 -4.72
N ILE A 34 4.14 -2.14 -5.59
CA ILE A 34 3.21 -1.42 -6.44
C ILE A 34 3.41 -1.94 -7.87
N VAL A 35 2.34 -2.43 -8.47
CA VAL A 35 2.28 -2.85 -9.86
C VAL A 35 1.62 -1.75 -10.66
N ILE A 36 2.42 -1.07 -11.46
CA ILE A 36 2.00 0.07 -12.27
C ILE A 36 1.80 -0.39 -13.70
N ASN A 37 0.60 -0.20 -14.23
CA ASN A 37 0.33 -0.38 -15.66
C ASN A 37 0.85 0.86 -16.39
N LEU A 38 1.91 0.69 -17.19
CA LEU A 38 2.57 1.80 -17.88
C LEU A 38 1.87 2.09 -19.22
N VAL A 39 1.96 1.15 -20.16
CA VAL A 39 1.35 1.23 -21.50
C VAL A 39 1.11 -0.20 -22.02
N GLY A 40 -0.11 -0.49 -22.49
CA GLY A 40 -0.44 -1.80 -23.06
C GLY A 40 -0.14 -2.96 -22.09
N PRO A 41 0.56 -4.03 -22.50
CA PRO A 41 0.88 -5.16 -21.64
C PRO A 41 2.05 -4.90 -20.66
N ILE A 42 2.68 -3.72 -20.70
CA ILE A 42 3.89 -3.43 -19.92
C ILE A 42 3.51 -3.03 -18.49
N ARG A 43 4.04 -3.81 -17.54
CA ARG A 43 3.85 -3.59 -16.10
C ARG A 43 5.19 -3.39 -15.41
N ALA A 44 5.29 -2.37 -14.56
CA ALA A 44 6.41 -2.20 -13.65
C ALA A 44 6.00 -2.66 -12.25
N SER A 45 6.84 -3.46 -11.61
CA SER A 45 6.66 -3.86 -10.21
C SER A 45 7.74 -3.20 -9.37
N ILE A 46 7.35 -2.25 -8.53
CA ILE A 46 8.26 -1.42 -7.74
C ILE A 46 8.01 -1.71 -6.27
N LYS A 47 9.05 -2.03 -5.50
CA LYS A 47 8.92 -2.23 -4.06
C LYS A 47 8.69 -0.88 -3.39
N VAL A 48 7.76 -0.82 -2.43
CA VAL A 48 7.47 0.43 -1.71
C VAL A 48 8.72 0.96 -1.00
N LYS A 49 9.54 0.07 -0.43
CA LYS A 49 10.83 0.45 0.17
C LYS A 49 11.81 1.11 -0.82
N ASP A 50 11.80 0.69 -2.08
CA ASP A 50 12.67 1.27 -3.10
C ASP A 50 12.15 2.66 -3.51
N LEU A 51 10.83 2.86 -3.47
CA LEU A 51 10.21 4.18 -3.65
C LEU A 51 10.55 5.13 -2.50
N ARG A 52 10.57 4.67 -1.25
CA ARG A 52 11.03 5.47 -0.10
C ARG A 52 12.47 5.94 -0.31
N VAL A 53 13.38 5.02 -0.62
CA VAL A 53 14.79 5.36 -0.89
C VAL A 53 14.90 6.37 -2.04
N PHE A 54 14.11 6.20 -3.09
CA PHE A 54 14.07 7.15 -4.21
C PHE A 54 13.52 8.52 -3.78
N ALA A 55 12.42 8.56 -3.05
CA ALA A 55 11.79 9.79 -2.55
C ALA A 55 12.79 10.60 -1.71
N GLU A 56 13.38 9.96 -0.69
CA GLU A 56 14.29 10.58 0.27
C GLU A 56 15.64 10.95 -0.37
N THR A 57 16.30 10.00 -1.04
CA THR A 57 17.72 10.15 -1.44
C THR A 57 17.92 10.49 -2.91
N GLY A 58 16.90 10.30 -3.75
CA GLY A 58 16.99 10.42 -5.21
C GLY A 58 17.62 9.21 -5.90
N LYS A 59 18.10 8.20 -5.17
CA LYS A 59 18.66 6.98 -5.76
C LYS A 59 17.56 6.15 -6.40
N THR A 60 17.72 5.80 -7.67
CA THR A 60 16.76 5.00 -8.43
C THR A 60 17.22 3.55 -8.56
N THR A 61 16.27 2.62 -8.50
CA THR A 61 16.50 1.25 -9.02
C THR A 61 16.30 1.25 -10.54
N LYS A 62 16.74 0.17 -11.20
CA LYS A 62 16.54 0.00 -12.65
C LYS A 62 15.05 0.14 -13.03
N THR A 63 14.15 -0.47 -12.26
CA THR A 63 12.70 -0.41 -12.52
C THR A 63 12.16 1.01 -12.37
N ILE A 64 12.56 1.75 -11.33
CA ILE A 64 12.13 3.15 -11.13
C ILE A 64 12.65 4.02 -12.27
N SER A 65 13.93 3.88 -12.64
CA SER A 65 14.53 4.64 -13.74
C SER A 65 13.82 4.37 -15.08
N GLN A 66 13.46 3.11 -15.35
CA GLN A 66 12.71 2.75 -16.56
C GLN A 66 11.29 3.32 -16.54
N ALA A 67 10.57 3.22 -15.41
CA ALA A 67 9.22 3.75 -15.26
C ALA A 67 9.19 5.28 -15.46
N LEU A 68 10.17 6.00 -14.91
CA LEU A 68 10.33 7.45 -15.12
C LEU A 68 10.62 7.79 -16.58
N GLY A 69 11.50 7.01 -17.24
CA GLY A 69 11.82 7.20 -18.65
C GLY A 69 10.64 6.95 -19.59
N ILE A 70 9.84 5.91 -19.34
CA ILE A 70 8.65 5.57 -20.14
C ILE A 70 7.54 6.61 -19.93
N SER A 71 7.31 7.01 -18.68
CA SER A 71 6.25 7.99 -18.35
C SER A 71 6.62 9.43 -18.70
N LYS A 72 7.91 9.70 -18.94
CA LYS A 72 8.47 11.05 -19.19
C LYS A 72 8.20 12.03 -18.04
N ILE A 73 7.96 11.53 -16.83
CA ILE A 73 7.71 12.35 -15.65
C ILE A 73 9.05 12.79 -15.04
N ASN A 74 9.14 14.06 -14.64
CA ASN A 74 10.32 14.58 -13.95
C ASN A 74 10.53 13.85 -12.60
N PRO A 75 11.71 13.24 -12.35
CA PRO A 75 11.98 12.53 -11.10
C PRO A 75 11.76 13.40 -9.85
N ASN A 76 12.12 14.68 -9.89
CA ASN A 76 11.96 15.58 -8.75
C ASN A 76 10.49 15.88 -8.45
N THR A 77 9.63 15.91 -9.46
CA THR A 77 8.18 16.03 -9.26
C THR A 77 7.64 14.80 -8.53
N VAL A 78 8.03 13.59 -8.95
CA VAL A 78 7.60 12.36 -8.26
C VAL A 78 8.09 12.35 -6.82
N ARG A 79 9.37 12.67 -6.58
CA ARG A 79 9.92 12.73 -5.22
C ARG A 79 9.18 13.74 -4.36
N GLY A 80 8.98 14.96 -4.87
CA GLY A 80 8.26 16.01 -4.16
C GLY A 80 6.83 15.61 -3.81
N LEU A 81 6.11 14.94 -4.72
CA LEU A 81 4.77 14.42 -4.44
C LEU A 81 4.78 13.31 -3.39
N MET A 82 5.76 12.41 -3.42
CA MET A 82 5.87 11.30 -2.47
C MET A 82 6.17 11.78 -1.05
N THR A 83 6.98 12.85 -0.91
CA THR A 83 7.38 13.42 0.38
C THR A 83 6.54 14.61 0.82
N LEU A 84 5.51 14.99 0.07
CA LEU A 84 4.66 16.12 0.43
C LEU A 84 3.81 15.74 1.63
N GLU A 85 4.11 16.33 2.79
CA GLU A 85 3.32 16.18 4.00
C GLU A 85 2.19 17.21 4.04
N VAL A 86 1.00 16.75 4.41
CA VAL A 86 -0.17 17.59 4.65
C VAL A 86 -0.69 17.33 6.06
N GLY A 87 -0.99 18.39 6.80
CA GLY A 87 -1.61 18.28 8.13
C GLY A 87 -3.01 17.67 8.03
N ALA A 88 -3.26 16.60 8.78
CA ALA A 88 -4.51 15.88 8.79
C ALA A 88 -4.79 15.33 10.19
N ASN A 89 -5.54 16.11 10.99
CA ASN A 89 -5.99 15.65 12.29
C ASN A 89 -6.80 14.34 12.13
N VAL A 90 -6.31 13.24 12.72
CA VAL A 90 -6.83 11.88 12.46
C VAL A 90 -8.32 11.74 12.80
N ASN A 91 -8.80 12.41 13.85
CA ASN A 91 -10.20 12.35 14.27
C ASN A 91 -11.13 13.03 13.25
N ASN A 92 -10.74 14.21 12.78
CA ASN A 92 -11.50 14.94 11.77
C ASN A 92 -11.42 14.24 10.40
N LEU A 93 -10.23 13.76 10.05
CA LEU A 93 -9.99 13.01 8.83
C LEU A 93 -10.86 11.76 8.76
N ALA A 94 -10.92 10.95 9.82
CA ALA A 94 -11.76 9.76 9.86
C ALA A 94 -13.23 10.12 9.63
N LYS A 95 -13.75 11.16 10.29
CA LYS A 95 -15.13 11.64 10.07
C LYS A 95 -15.38 12.01 8.61
N VAL A 96 -14.45 12.72 7.97
CA VAL A 96 -14.54 13.08 6.55
C VAL A 96 -14.52 11.83 5.66
N LEU A 97 -13.57 10.93 5.85
CA LEU A 97 -13.42 9.71 5.03
C LEU A 97 -14.63 8.75 5.13
N TYR A 98 -15.30 8.72 6.29
CA TYR A 98 -16.51 7.92 6.48
C TYR A 98 -17.81 8.64 6.12
N SER A 99 -17.78 9.95 5.82
CA SER A 99 -18.93 10.67 5.29
C SER A 99 -19.29 10.19 3.87
N ASN A 100 -20.49 10.52 3.39
CA ASN A 100 -20.91 10.20 2.01
C ASN A 100 -19.94 10.76 0.96
N LEU A 101 -19.45 11.99 1.17
CA LEU A 101 -18.46 12.61 0.30
C LEU A 101 -17.15 11.82 0.30
N GLY A 102 -16.60 11.54 1.48
CA GLY A 102 -15.36 10.78 1.63
C GLY A 102 -15.44 9.39 1.00
N GLN A 103 -16.57 8.71 1.19
CA GLN A 103 -16.82 7.41 0.55
C GLN A 103 -16.84 7.51 -0.98
N ASN A 104 -17.51 8.51 -1.54
CA ASN A 104 -17.59 8.69 -2.99
C ASN A 104 -16.22 9.05 -3.60
N VAL A 105 -15.48 9.97 -2.96
CA VAL A 105 -14.12 10.34 -3.38
C VAL A 105 -13.22 9.11 -3.33
N THR A 106 -13.24 8.36 -2.23
CA THR A 106 -12.34 7.22 -2.08
C THR A 106 -12.70 6.07 -3.01
N LYS A 107 -13.99 5.87 -3.32
CA LYS A 107 -14.43 4.94 -4.37
C LYS A 107 -13.89 5.32 -5.74
N GLY A 108 -13.95 6.61 -6.10
CA GLY A 108 -13.38 7.10 -7.36
C GLY A 108 -11.88 6.82 -7.45
N ILE A 109 -11.11 7.14 -6.41
CA ILE A 109 -9.66 6.87 -6.38
C ILE A 109 -9.37 5.36 -6.43
N ALA A 110 -10.20 4.56 -5.76
CA ALA A 110 -10.08 3.10 -5.75
C ALA A 110 -10.36 2.44 -7.12
N GLU A 111 -10.90 3.16 -8.10
CA GLU A 111 -10.98 2.70 -9.49
C GLU A 111 -9.59 2.68 -10.15
N VAL A 112 -8.65 3.52 -9.68
CA VAL A 112 -7.25 3.61 -10.14
C VAL A 112 -6.31 2.78 -9.27
N VAL A 113 -6.45 2.90 -7.95
CA VAL A 113 -5.60 2.27 -6.94
C VAL A 113 -6.33 1.08 -6.38
N GLN A 114 -5.95 -0.12 -6.82
CA GLN A 114 -6.67 -1.34 -6.57
C GLN A 114 -5.85 -2.30 -5.71
N THR A 115 -6.53 -3.09 -4.88
CA THR A 115 -5.95 -4.33 -4.37
C THR A 115 -5.76 -5.33 -5.52
N ARG A 116 -4.95 -6.38 -5.33
CA ARG A 116 -4.70 -7.40 -6.36
C ARG A 116 -5.95 -8.00 -7.01
N HIS A 117 -7.03 -8.16 -6.24
CA HIS A 117 -8.30 -8.73 -6.71
C HIS A 117 -9.38 -7.66 -6.90
N ASN A 118 -9.00 -6.37 -6.84
CA ASN A 118 -9.91 -5.23 -6.85
C ASN A 118 -11.05 -5.36 -5.82
N TYR A 119 -10.77 -6.04 -4.71
CA TYR A 119 -11.72 -6.24 -3.63
C TYR A 119 -11.46 -5.20 -2.55
N GLU A 120 -12.50 -4.45 -2.19
CA GLU A 120 -12.51 -3.49 -1.07
C GLU A 120 -11.39 -2.44 -1.14
N SER A 121 -10.99 -2.06 -2.35
CA SER A 121 -9.92 -1.09 -2.62
C SER A 121 -10.18 0.29 -1.99
N ASP A 122 -11.45 0.71 -1.92
CA ASP A 122 -11.83 1.97 -1.27
C ASP A 122 -11.72 1.90 0.27
N LYS A 123 -12.03 0.75 0.88
CA LYS A 123 -11.80 0.52 2.31
C LYS A 123 -10.32 0.44 2.62
N ALA A 124 -9.55 -0.28 1.79
CA ALA A 124 -8.11 -0.38 1.90
C ALA A 124 -7.46 1.01 1.85
N LEU A 125 -7.87 1.83 0.87
CA LEU A 125 -7.39 3.20 0.74
C LEU A 125 -7.77 4.05 1.96
N ARG A 126 -9.02 4.06 2.41
CA ARG A 126 -9.42 4.79 3.64
C ARG A 126 -8.61 4.37 4.86
N SER A 127 -8.42 3.06 5.05
CA SER A 127 -7.66 2.53 6.18
C SER A 127 -6.19 2.99 6.13
N SER A 128 -5.57 2.97 4.96
CA SER A 128 -4.18 3.40 4.78
C SER A 128 -3.99 4.89 5.04
N ILE A 129 -4.96 5.73 4.64
CA ILE A 129 -4.95 7.17 4.90
C ILE A 129 -5.07 7.46 6.40
N ILE A 130 -5.97 6.75 7.10
CA ILE A 130 -6.12 6.89 8.56
C ILE A 130 -4.86 6.42 9.28
N LEU A 131 -4.28 5.29 8.87
CA LEU A 131 -3.07 4.74 9.47
C LEU A 131 -1.83 5.60 9.23
N ALA A 132 -1.73 6.27 8.07
CA ALA A 132 -0.68 7.25 7.81
C ALA A 132 -0.81 8.45 8.78
N ALA A 133 -2.02 8.99 8.93
CA ALA A 133 -2.29 10.11 9.84
C ALA A 133 -2.11 9.79 11.33
N ALA A 134 -2.20 8.51 11.71
CA ALA A 134 -2.23 8.09 13.10
C ALA A 134 -0.91 8.31 13.83
N ASP A 135 0.21 8.37 13.11
CA ASP A 135 1.54 8.49 13.71
C ASP A 135 1.78 9.91 14.26
N ASP A 136 1.41 10.96 13.51
CA ASP A 136 1.72 12.35 13.89
C ASP A 136 0.72 13.42 13.43
N ASN A 137 -0.49 13.03 13.00
CA ASN A 137 -1.48 13.91 12.36
C ASN A 137 -1.00 14.60 11.08
N ARG A 138 -0.05 14.01 10.36
CA ARG A 138 0.34 14.39 9.01
C ARG A 138 0.23 13.19 8.09
N ILE A 139 0.12 13.45 6.79
CA ILE A 139 0.01 12.42 5.77
C ILE A 139 0.88 12.80 4.60
N SER A 140 1.68 11.85 4.14
CA SER A 140 2.31 11.85 2.82
C SER A 140 1.78 10.71 1.94
N VAL A 141 1.92 10.87 0.63
CA VAL A 141 1.58 9.79 -0.32
C VAL A 141 2.40 8.53 0.00
N LEU A 142 3.68 8.71 0.34
CA LEU A 142 4.57 7.59 0.65
C LEU A 142 4.07 6.77 1.86
N GLU A 143 3.65 7.43 2.94
CA GLU A 143 3.10 6.73 4.11
C GLU A 143 1.80 6.00 3.78
N VAL A 144 0.92 6.59 2.97
CA VAL A 144 -0.31 5.92 2.52
C VAL A 144 0.02 4.64 1.74
N LEU A 145 1.01 4.67 0.85
CA LEU A 145 1.45 3.50 0.09
C LEU A 145 2.05 2.41 1.01
N GLU A 146 2.73 2.81 2.08
CA GLU A 146 3.36 1.91 3.05
C GLU A 146 2.37 1.28 4.01
N LYS A 147 1.35 2.03 4.42
CA LYS A 147 0.29 1.57 5.32
C LYS A 147 -0.86 0.89 4.54
N TYR A 148 -0.73 0.74 3.23
CA TYR A 148 -1.75 0.06 2.43
C TYR A 148 -1.84 -1.42 2.84
N PRO A 149 -3.04 -1.95 3.16
CA PRO A 149 -3.19 -3.22 3.88
C PRO A 149 -3.05 -4.45 2.98
N THR A 150 -2.33 -4.34 1.87
CA THR A 150 -2.05 -5.46 0.96
C THR A 150 -0.58 -5.50 0.56
N GLU A 151 -0.08 -6.70 0.29
CA GLU A 151 1.29 -6.91 -0.20
C GLU A 151 1.48 -6.39 -1.64
N GLU A 152 0.39 -6.34 -2.40
CA GLU A 152 0.40 -5.90 -3.79
C GLU A 152 -0.72 -4.87 -4.02
N MET A 153 -0.31 -3.67 -4.41
CA MET A 153 -1.18 -2.59 -4.87
C MET A 153 -1.04 -2.46 -6.38
N HIS A 154 -2.15 -2.32 -7.09
CA HIS A 154 -2.18 -2.12 -8.53
C HIS A 154 -2.57 -0.68 -8.82
N ILE A 155 -1.84 -0.01 -9.70
CA ILE A 155 -2.14 1.35 -10.14
C ILE A 155 -2.30 1.37 -11.65
N ASP A 156 -3.49 1.75 -12.08
CA ASP A 156 -3.80 1.95 -13.50
C ASP A 156 -3.61 3.42 -13.89
N VAL A 157 -2.40 3.77 -14.31
CA VAL A 157 -2.03 5.16 -14.67
C VAL A 157 -2.89 5.69 -15.81
N GLY A 158 -3.36 4.81 -16.71
CA GLY A 158 -4.23 5.18 -17.83
C GLY A 158 -5.58 5.74 -17.40
N LYS A 159 -6.05 5.41 -16.20
CA LYS A 159 -7.33 5.87 -15.65
C LYS A 159 -7.23 7.13 -14.80
N ILE A 160 -6.02 7.60 -14.48
CA ILE A 160 -5.83 8.73 -13.57
C ILE A 160 -6.58 9.98 -14.06
N ASN A 161 -6.46 10.33 -15.35
CA ASN A 161 -7.07 11.55 -15.87
C ASN A 161 -8.61 11.51 -15.80
N GLU A 162 -9.21 10.39 -16.22
CA GLU A 162 -10.67 10.18 -16.16
C GLU A 162 -11.20 10.33 -14.73
N ILE A 163 -10.50 9.76 -13.76
CA ILE A 163 -10.89 9.81 -12.35
C ILE A 163 -10.67 11.21 -11.77
N VAL A 164 -9.59 11.90 -12.11
CA VAL A 164 -9.37 13.29 -11.70
C VAL A 164 -10.53 14.18 -12.17
N ASP A 165 -11.00 14.01 -13.40
CA ASP A 165 -12.11 14.79 -13.94
C ASP A 165 -13.45 14.45 -13.25
N LYS A 166 -13.69 13.16 -12.97
CA LYS A 166 -14.86 12.68 -12.21
C LYS A 166 -14.87 13.21 -10.77
N VAL A 167 -13.71 13.25 -10.11
CA VAL A 167 -13.56 13.79 -8.74
C VAL A 167 -13.79 15.30 -8.74
N LYS A 168 -13.19 16.04 -9.69
CA LYS A 168 -13.43 17.49 -9.84
C LYS A 168 -14.90 17.81 -10.08
N GLY A 169 -15.58 17.06 -10.96
CA GLY A 169 -17.00 17.22 -11.20
C GLY A 169 -17.86 16.96 -9.96
N THR A 170 -17.51 15.92 -9.18
CA THR A 170 -18.21 15.61 -7.91
C THR A 170 -18.05 16.73 -6.88
N ILE A 171 -16.85 17.31 -6.77
CA ILE A 171 -16.59 18.43 -5.85
C ILE A 171 -17.30 19.70 -6.33
N GLY A 172 -17.20 20.02 -7.63
CA GLY A 172 -17.85 21.21 -8.21
C GLY A 172 -19.36 21.20 -8.05
N ASN A 173 -20.02 20.07 -8.33
CA ASN A 173 -21.46 19.92 -8.16
C ASN A 173 -21.89 20.05 -6.69
N LEU A 174 -21.03 19.65 -5.74
CA LEU A 174 -21.33 19.77 -4.32
C LEU A 174 -21.22 21.22 -3.84
N GLU A 175 -20.28 22.01 -4.35
CA GLU A 175 -20.22 23.45 -4.06
C GLU A 175 -21.42 24.22 -4.61
N GLU A 176 -21.99 23.77 -5.73
CA GLU A 176 -23.20 24.35 -6.32
C GLU A 176 -24.46 24.02 -5.49
N LEU A 177 -24.54 22.81 -4.91
CA LEU A 177 -25.67 22.39 -4.05
C LEU A 177 -25.65 23.00 -2.63
N LEU A 178 -24.50 23.55 -2.20
CA LEU A 178 -24.32 24.15 -0.87
C LEU A 178 -24.37 25.69 -0.89
N ARG A 179 -24.63 26.30 -2.06
CA ARG A 179 -24.93 27.72 -2.23
C ARG A 179 -26.44 27.97 -2.26
#